data_AF-A0A6G1RZS5-F1
#
_entry.id   AF-A0A6G1RZS5-F1
#
_cell.length_a   1.000
_cell.length_b   1.000
_cell.length_c   1.000
_cell.angle_alpha   90.00
_cell.angle_beta   90.00
_cell.angle_gamma   90.00
#
_symmetry.space_group_name_H-M   'P 1'
#
loop_
_entity.id
_entity.type
_entity.pdbx_description
1 polymer ?
#
loop_
_entity_poly.entity_id
_entity_poly.type
_entity_poly.pdbx_seq_one_letter_code
_entity_poly.pdbx_strand_id
1 'polypeptide(L)'
;VEIPSPTQKEKEKKKRPMSQISGVKKLMHSSSLTNSSIPRFGVKTDQEDVLAKELEDVNKWGLHVFQVAELSGNRPLTVIMHTIFQERDLLKTFRIPVDTLITYLMTLE
;
A
#
# COMPACT_ATOMS: atom_id res chain seq x y z
N VAL A 1 -36.20 -57.31 17.44
CA VAL A 1 -35.72 -55.96 17.78
C VAL A 1 -34.44 -55.75 16.98
N GLU A 2 -34.52 -54.97 15.91
CA GLU A 2 -33.39 -54.67 15.02
C GLU A 2 -32.40 -53.75 15.72
N ILE A 3 -31.10 -54.01 15.53
CA ILE A 3 -29.99 -53.18 16.03
C ILE A 3 -29.18 -52.75 14.80
N PRO A 4 -28.95 -51.44 14.60
CA PRO A 4 -28.50 -50.90 13.32
C PRO A 4 -26.98 -51.04 13.10
N SER A 5 -26.59 -51.12 11.83
CA SER A 5 -25.20 -51.22 11.34
C SER A 5 -24.30 -50.06 11.78
N PRO A 6 -23.06 -50.31 12.24
CA PRO A 6 -22.07 -49.27 12.41
C PRO A 6 -21.43 -48.92 11.05
N THR A 7 -21.66 -47.70 10.61
CA THR A 7 -21.02 -47.08 9.45
C THR A 7 -19.50 -47.02 9.69
N GLN A 8 -18.72 -47.55 8.75
CA GLN A 8 -17.27 -47.50 8.76
C GLN A 8 -16.81 -46.02 8.71
N LYS A 9 -16.40 -45.46 9.85
CA LYS A 9 -15.57 -44.25 9.90
C LYS A 9 -14.14 -44.67 9.55
N GLU A 10 -13.88 -44.84 8.26
CA GLU A 10 -12.52 -45.05 7.79
C GLU A 10 -11.72 -43.76 7.95
N LYS A 11 -10.74 -43.82 8.85
CA LYS A 11 -9.71 -42.82 9.08
C LYS A 11 -8.88 -42.64 7.79
N GLU A 12 -9.34 -41.84 6.85
CA GLU A 12 -8.46 -41.35 5.80
C GLU A 12 -7.64 -40.18 6.34
N LYS A 13 -6.61 -40.49 7.14
CA LYS A 13 -5.48 -39.59 7.41
C LYS A 13 -4.68 -39.41 6.11
N LYS A 14 -5.28 -38.79 5.09
CA LYS A 14 -4.55 -38.25 3.95
C LYS A 14 -3.67 -37.13 4.49
N LYS A 15 -2.36 -37.31 4.39
CA LYS A 15 -1.32 -36.32 4.68
C LYS A 15 -1.58 -35.07 3.82
N ARG A 16 -2.39 -34.14 4.32
CA ARG A 16 -2.56 -32.84 3.69
C ARG A 16 -1.25 -32.06 3.95
N PRO A 17 -0.67 -31.39 2.94
CA PRO A 17 0.44 -30.49 3.20
C PRO A 17 -0.01 -29.45 4.25
N MET A 18 0.86 -29.08 5.20
CA MET A 18 0.53 -28.12 6.28
C MET A 18 0.04 -26.75 5.78
N SER A 19 0.12 -26.48 4.48
CA SER A 19 -0.46 -25.28 3.85
C SER A 19 -1.99 -25.26 3.83
N GLN A 20 -2.67 -26.38 4.14
CA GLN A 20 -4.13 -26.45 4.13
C GLN A 20 -4.72 -26.50 5.54
N ILE A 21 -4.80 -25.33 6.17
CA ILE A 21 -5.53 -25.13 7.43
C ILE A 21 -7.03 -25.06 7.10
N SER A 22 -7.82 -26.01 7.62
CA SER A 22 -9.27 -25.98 7.49
C SER A 22 -9.86 -24.99 8.51
N GLY A 23 -10.75 -24.09 8.07
CA GLY A 23 -11.41 -23.10 8.95
C GLY A 23 -10.95 -21.65 8.74
N VAL A 24 -9.85 -21.43 8.02
CA VAL A 24 -9.46 -20.08 7.55
C VAL A 24 -10.23 -19.78 6.26
N LYS A 25 -11.03 -18.72 6.24
CA LYS A 25 -11.62 -18.22 4.98
C LYS A 25 -10.47 -17.95 4.01
N LYS A 26 -10.48 -18.60 2.85
CA LYS A 26 -9.54 -18.33 1.76
C LYS A 26 -9.55 -16.82 1.53
N LEU A 27 -8.41 -16.16 1.68
CA LEU A 27 -8.26 -14.77 1.31
C LEU A 27 -8.67 -14.70 -0.16
N MET A 28 -9.87 -14.17 -0.42
CA MET A 28 -10.32 -13.93 -1.78
C MET A 28 -9.37 -12.86 -2.28
N HIS A 29 -8.48 -13.25 -3.18
CA HIS A 29 -7.72 -12.28 -3.94
C HIS A 29 -8.76 -11.43 -4.66
N SER A 30 -9.13 -10.29 -4.07
CA SER A 30 -9.63 -9.17 -4.84
C SER A 30 -8.47 -8.86 -5.76
N SER A 31 -8.56 -9.37 -6.98
CA SER A 31 -7.72 -9.01 -8.10
C SER A 31 -7.46 -7.52 -8.04
N SER A 32 -6.19 -7.20 -7.79
CA SER A 32 -5.49 -5.97 -8.07
C SER A 32 -6.17 -4.66 -7.65
N LEU A 33 -5.53 -3.94 -6.74
CA LEU A 33 -5.60 -2.48 -6.68
C LEU A 33 -5.05 -1.92 -8.00
N THR A 34 -5.80 -2.04 -9.09
CA THR A 34 -5.50 -1.44 -10.38
C THR A 34 -6.62 -0.44 -10.63
N ASN A 35 -6.26 0.84 -10.58
CA ASN A 35 -7.11 2.05 -10.72
C ASN A 35 -7.47 2.75 -9.40
N SER A 36 -6.57 2.78 -8.42
CA SER A 36 -6.52 3.99 -7.58
C SER A 36 -5.89 5.08 -8.44
N SER A 37 -6.64 6.11 -8.82
CA SER A 37 -6.04 7.32 -9.39
C SER A 37 -5.13 7.91 -8.31
N ILE A 38 -3.82 7.74 -8.48
CA ILE A 38 -2.84 8.20 -7.50
C ILE A 38 -2.86 9.72 -7.54
N PRO A 39 -3.13 10.39 -6.40
CA PRO A 39 -3.08 11.85 -6.34
C PRO A 39 -1.73 12.36 -6.83
N ARG A 40 -1.70 13.58 -7.38
CA ARG A 40 -0.50 14.14 -8.03
C ARG A 40 0.75 14.05 -7.15
N PHE A 41 0.58 14.27 -5.84
CA PHE A 41 1.65 14.27 -4.84
C PHE A 41 1.67 13.03 -3.94
N GLY A 42 0.93 11.98 -4.30
CA GLY A 42 0.84 10.75 -3.49
C GLY A 42 -0.01 10.88 -2.22
N VAL A 43 -0.47 12.08 -1.88
CA VAL A 43 -1.40 12.37 -0.78
C VAL A 43 -2.64 13.06 -1.33
N LYS A 44 -3.79 12.83 -0.69
CA LYS A 44 -5.03 13.56 -1.03
C LYS A 44 -5.01 14.91 -0.33
N THR A 45 -5.17 16.00 -1.09
CA THR A 45 -5.33 17.36 -0.56
C THR A 45 -6.23 18.18 -1.49
N ASP A 46 -6.99 19.10 -0.92
CA ASP A 46 -7.80 20.06 -1.70
C ASP A 46 -6.97 21.25 -2.19
N GLN A 47 -5.71 21.37 -1.73
CA GLN A 47 -4.82 22.49 -2.02
C GLN A 47 -3.63 22.08 -2.91
N GLU A 48 -3.86 21.19 -3.90
CA GLU A 48 -2.79 20.66 -4.77
C GLU A 48 -2.00 21.76 -5.49
N ASP A 49 -2.64 22.83 -5.96
CA ASP A 49 -1.97 23.90 -6.70
C ASP A 49 -1.01 24.71 -5.82
N VAL A 50 -1.39 24.97 -4.57
CA VAL A 50 -0.54 25.68 -3.60
C VAL A 50 0.61 24.78 -3.17
N LEU A 51 0.33 23.49 -2.94
CA LEU A 51 1.36 22.50 -2.63
C LEU A 51 2.37 22.36 -3.78
N ALA A 52 1.91 22.38 -5.03
CA ALA A 52 2.77 22.35 -6.20
C ALA A 52 3.77 23.51 -6.21
N LYS A 53 3.30 24.71 -5.87
CA LYS A 53 4.12 25.92 -5.82
C LYS A 53 5.21 25.83 -4.75
N GLU A 54 4.88 25.34 -3.56
CA GLU A 54 5.88 25.15 -2.49
C GLU A 54 6.94 24.10 -2.88
N LEU A 55 6.55 23.07 -3.63
CA LEU A 55 7.46 21.99 -4.05
C LEU A 55 8.40 22.39 -5.20
N GLU A 56 8.20 23.53 -5.88
CA GLU A 56 9.17 24.06 -6.86
C GLU A 56 10.54 24.34 -6.21
N ASP A 57 10.55 24.59 -4.91
CA ASP A 57 11.74 24.89 -4.12
C ASP A 57 12.36 23.63 -3.49
N VAL A 58 11.94 22.41 -3.87
CA VAL A 58 12.44 21.15 -3.29
C VAL A 58 13.97 20.97 -3.40
N ASN A 59 14.60 21.56 -4.42
CA ASN A 59 16.06 21.54 -4.61
C ASN A 59 16.77 22.81 -4.10
N LYS A 60 16.04 23.75 -3.53
CA LYS A 60 16.58 24.99 -2.99
C LYS A 60 16.71 24.86 -1.48
N TRP A 61 17.76 25.46 -0.94
CA TRP A 61 17.86 25.62 0.50
C TRP A 61 16.75 26.57 0.99
N GLY A 62 16.07 26.21 2.08
CA GLY A 62 15.02 27.04 2.66
C GLY A 62 13.58 26.66 2.28
N LEU A 63 13.35 25.45 1.73
CA LEU A 63 11.99 24.90 1.56
C LEU A 63 11.17 25.02 2.85
N HIS A 64 9.97 25.59 2.76
CA HIS A 64 9.06 25.78 3.89
C HIS A 64 8.35 24.46 4.29
N VAL A 65 9.07 23.58 4.98
CA VAL A 65 8.56 22.25 5.38
C VAL A 65 7.28 22.30 6.24
N PHE A 66 7.12 23.32 7.08
CA PHE A 66 5.91 23.48 7.90
C PHE A 66 4.68 23.78 7.05
N GLN A 67 4.83 24.63 6.03
CA GLN A 67 3.75 24.93 5.10
C GLN A 67 3.40 23.72 4.23
N VAL A 68 4.41 22.95 3.80
CA VAL A 68 4.18 21.66 3.12
C VAL A 68 3.40 20.70 4.02
N ALA A 69 3.68 20.65 5.33
CA ALA A 69 2.94 19.81 6.27
C ALA A 69 1.46 20.22 6.37
N GLU A 70 1.17 21.52 6.47
CA GLU A 70 -0.21 22.04 6.51
C GLU A 70 -0.97 21.69 5.23
N LEU A 71 -0.37 21.95 4.06
CA LEU A 71 -0.99 21.74 2.75
C LEU A 71 -1.16 20.24 2.40
N SER A 72 -0.35 19.35 2.97
CA SER A 72 -0.37 17.91 2.70
C SER A 72 -1.26 17.10 3.66
N GLY A 73 -1.93 17.75 4.62
CA GLY A 73 -2.70 17.05 5.65
C GLY A 73 -1.80 16.35 6.67
N ASN A 74 -0.73 17.04 7.09
CA ASN A 74 0.30 16.55 7.99
C ASN A 74 1.04 15.31 7.45
N ARG A 75 1.33 15.32 6.15
CA ARG A 75 2.12 14.29 5.46
C ARG A 75 3.32 14.84 4.69
N PRO A 76 4.16 15.71 5.31
CA PRO A 76 5.27 16.35 4.61
C PRO A 76 6.34 15.37 4.12
N LEU A 77 6.64 14.30 4.88
CA LEU A 77 7.66 13.32 4.51
C LEU A 77 7.22 12.57 3.26
N THR A 78 5.98 12.09 3.22
CA THR A 78 5.46 11.34 2.06
C THR A 78 5.50 12.21 0.80
N VAL A 79 5.02 13.45 0.88
CA VAL A 79 5.00 14.37 -0.27
C VAL A 79 6.40 14.71 -0.77
N ILE A 80 7.30 15.10 0.14
CA ILE A 80 8.66 15.50 -0.23
C ILE A 80 9.41 14.30 -0.84
N MET A 81 9.33 13.12 -0.21
CA MET A 81 10.02 11.94 -0.75
C MET A 81 9.45 11.50 -2.09
N HIS A 82 8.13 11.48 -2.24
CA HIS A 82 7.52 11.15 -3.53
C HIS A 82 7.99 12.11 -4.62
N THR A 83 8.05 13.41 -4.33
CA THR A 83 8.53 14.45 -5.26
C THR A 83 10.00 14.23 -5.64
N ILE A 84 10.88 14.00 -4.67
CA ILE A 84 12.30 13.73 -4.92
C ILE A 84 12.49 12.45 -5.75
N PHE A 85 11.73 11.39 -5.46
CA PHE A 85 11.81 10.12 -6.19
C PHE A 85 11.33 10.25 -7.65
N GLN A 86 10.32 11.09 -7.89
CA GLN A 86 9.86 11.41 -9.24
C GLN A 86 10.90 12.24 -10.00
N GLU A 87 11.38 13.35 -9.42
CA GLU A 87 12.30 14.27 -10.09
C GLU A 87 13.64 13.61 -10.44
N ARG A 88 14.11 12.68 -9.60
CA ARG A 88 15.37 11.96 -9.81
C ARG A 88 15.22 10.64 -10.58
N ASP A 89 14.04 10.37 -11.14
CA ASP A 89 13.72 9.15 -11.89
C ASP A 89 14.03 7.84 -11.12
N LEU A 90 13.96 7.86 -9.78
CA LEU A 90 14.35 6.73 -8.92
C LEU A 90 13.32 5.59 -8.99
N LEU A 91 12.04 5.94 -9.14
CA LEU A 91 10.96 4.97 -9.33
C LEU A 91 11.23 4.07 -10.54
N LYS A 92 11.61 4.65 -11.67
CA LYS A 92 11.91 3.92 -12.89
C LYS A 92 13.25 3.19 -12.82
N THR A 93 14.28 3.87 -12.29
CA THR A 93 15.63 3.31 -12.15
C THR A 93 15.63 2.00 -11.35
N PHE A 94 14.93 1.98 -10.22
CA PHE A 94 14.84 0.82 -9.35
C PHE A 94 13.59 -0.04 -9.58
N ARG A 95 12.76 0.32 -10.56
CA ARG A 95 11.49 -0.37 -10.87
C ARG A 95 10.56 -0.47 -9.65
N ILE A 96 10.48 0.60 -8.87
CA ILE A 96 9.62 0.69 -7.69
C ILE A 96 8.22 1.09 -8.16
N PRO A 97 7.18 0.26 -7.94
CA PRO A 97 5.81 0.68 -8.21
C PRO A 97 5.46 1.86 -7.30
N VAL A 98 4.84 2.90 -7.86
CA VAL A 98 4.60 4.14 -7.10
C VAL A 98 3.62 3.89 -5.93
N ASP A 99 2.64 3.00 -6.08
CA ASP A 99 1.75 2.56 -4.99
C ASP A 99 2.53 1.95 -3.82
N THR A 100 3.57 1.17 -4.12
CA THR A 100 4.43 0.56 -3.10
C THR A 100 5.24 1.62 -2.37
N LEU A 101 5.80 2.60 -3.09
CA LEU A 101 6.50 3.72 -2.46
C LEU A 101 5.57 4.51 -1.55
N ILE A 102 4.40 4.93 -2.04
CA ILE A 102 3.44 5.70 -1.25
C ILE A 102 2.99 4.92 -0.02
N THR A 103 2.63 3.64 -0.16
CA THR A 103 2.24 2.80 0.98
C THR A 103 3.35 2.69 2.02
N TYR A 104 4.59 2.52 1.57
CA TYR A 104 5.76 2.47 2.45
C TYR A 104 5.97 3.80 3.19
N LEU A 105 5.98 4.93 2.46
CA LEU A 105 6.17 6.26 3.05
C LEU A 105 5.07 6.61 4.05
N MET A 106 3.81 6.31 3.72
CA MET A 106 2.65 6.49 4.60
C MET A 106 2.73 5.66 5.90
N THR A 107 3.49 4.56 5.88
CA THR A 107 3.73 3.70 7.06
C THR A 107 4.94 4.16 7.86
N LEU A 108 5.93 4.74 7.19
CA LEU A 108 7.17 5.24 7.78
C LEU A 108 6.98 6.58 8.51
N GLU A 109 6.09 7.42 7.97
CA GLU A 109 5.81 8.78 8.46
C GLU A 109 5.18 8.85 9.86
#